data_AF-A0AAV0L9H0-F1
#
_entry.id   AF-A0AAV0L9H0-F1
#
_cell.length_a   1.000
_cell.length_b   1.000
_cell.length_c   1.000
_cell.angle_alpha   90.00
_cell.angle_beta   90.00
_cell.angle_gamma   90.00
#
_symmetry.space_group_name_H-M   'P 1'
#
loop_
_entity.id
_entity.type
_entity.pdbx_description
1 polymer ?
#
loop_
_entity_poly.entity_id
_entity_poly.type
_entity_poly.pdbx_seq_one_letter_code
_entity_poly.pdbx_strand_id
1 'polypeptide(L)'
;MEKAAYDNAYCYSLLPVLLVFSLVLYLTSAHRRVGRKLPPIVPGALPILGHIRLMRSPSHQTLMGLAQQHGPIFTLRLGTKLAVVVTSASLVEECFTKNDVVLANRPAFIMGKHMEYDNTSITQISYCDHWRHLRRISAVEILSNQRINGFQPIRLQEVHRLVANLSGGEAGGRRRVEMKSALNQLAFDVMTRVVSGKRYYGGGGGGDDMEATRFTEIMKKVAEYGGATSPVDFVPLLRWLDRGRYEKEAMELAGKTDRFFQGLIDEQRRGKETTNSAIERLLKLQESDPENYSDQIIKNLVLVSSHFLPTSNHGCHVGSMPADSTCVGHETSMNHQYVLYMIKYIGFFKPTHEPAQTVSFHLSNRHNGINQFENFESTFAL
;
A
#
# COMPACT_ATOMS: atom_id res chain seq x y z
N MET A 1 1.37 -49.09 -43.38
CA MET A 1 0.17 -49.14 -42.50
C MET A 1 0.41 -48.48 -41.16
N GLU A 2 1.61 -48.58 -40.57
CA GLU A 2 1.94 -48.00 -39.26
C GLU A 2 1.89 -46.46 -39.20
N LYS A 3 2.29 -45.76 -40.27
CA LYS A 3 2.27 -44.28 -40.34
C LYS A 3 0.86 -43.69 -40.32
N ALA A 4 -0.10 -44.34 -40.99
CA ALA A 4 -1.50 -43.93 -41.02
C ALA A 4 -2.23 -44.15 -39.68
N ALA A 5 -1.80 -45.14 -38.89
CA ALA A 5 -2.29 -45.35 -37.53
C ALA A 5 -1.77 -44.25 -36.57
N TYR A 6 -0.52 -43.81 -36.77
CA TYR A 6 0.12 -42.74 -36.02
C TYR A 6 -0.54 -41.37 -36.28
N ASP A 7 -0.85 -41.04 -37.53
CA ASP A 7 -1.51 -39.78 -37.90
C ASP A 7 -2.95 -39.68 -37.34
N ASN A 8 -3.68 -40.81 -37.33
CA ASN A 8 -5.03 -40.86 -36.75
C ASN A 8 -5.02 -40.66 -35.22
N ALA A 9 -4.02 -41.17 -34.51
CA ALA A 9 -3.90 -41.00 -33.05
C ALA A 9 -3.70 -39.52 -32.63
N TYR A 10 -2.96 -38.73 -33.42
CA TYR A 10 -2.83 -37.29 -33.21
C TYR A 10 -4.15 -36.55 -33.45
N CYS A 11 -4.92 -36.92 -34.47
CA CYS A 11 -6.23 -36.33 -34.72
C CYS A 11 -7.23 -36.58 -33.58
N TYR A 12 -7.28 -37.80 -33.02
CA TYR A 12 -8.17 -38.11 -31.89
C TYR A 12 -7.78 -37.42 -30.58
N SER A 13 -6.49 -37.09 -30.38
CA SER A 13 -6.02 -36.35 -29.18
C SER A 13 -6.20 -34.83 -29.29
N LEU A 14 -6.20 -34.26 -30.50
CA LEU A 14 -6.43 -32.82 -30.74
C LEU A 14 -7.91 -32.42 -30.69
N LEU A 15 -8.80 -33.32 -31.10
CA LEU A 15 -10.25 -33.11 -31.12
C LEU A 15 -10.85 -32.69 -29.76
N PRO A 16 -10.55 -33.36 -28.63
CA PRO A 16 -11.03 -32.93 -27.32
C PRO A 16 -10.46 -31.57 -26.90
N VAL A 17 -9.21 -31.26 -27.26
CA VAL A 17 -8.61 -29.94 -26.98
C VAL A 17 -9.34 -28.83 -27.72
N LEU A 18 -9.67 -29.05 -28.99
CA LEU A 18 -10.45 -28.10 -29.81
C LEU A 18 -11.89 -27.95 -29.32
N LEU A 19 -12.53 -29.05 -28.87
CA LEU A 19 -13.87 -29.00 -28.28
C LEU A 19 -13.88 -28.24 -26.96
N VAL A 20 -12.91 -28.46 -26.08
CA VAL A 20 -12.76 -27.70 -24.84
C VAL A 20 -12.48 -26.23 -25.15
N PHE A 21 -11.59 -25.95 -26.10
CA PHE A 21 -11.27 -24.58 -26.50
C PHE A 21 -12.49 -23.83 -27.06
N SER A 22 -13.23 -24.45 -27.98
CA SER A 22 -14.46 -23.89 -28.55
C SER A 22 -15.57 -23.73 -27.52
N LEU A 23 -15.73 -24.68 -26.60
CA LEU A 23 -16.65 -24.55 -25.46
C LEU A 23 -16.27 -23.37 -24.56
N VAL A 24 -15.00 -23.19 -24.25
CA VAL A 24 -14.52 -22.04 -23.46
C VAL A 24 -14.76 -20.73 -24.20
N LEU A 25 -14.54 -20.67 -25.52
CA LEU A 25 -14.88 -19.51 -26.34
C LEU A 25 -16.39 -19.22 -26.34
N TYR A 26 -17.21 -20.27 -26.44
CA TYR A 26 -18.66 -20.16 -26.40
C TYR A 26 -19.13 -19.63 -25.04
N LEU A 27 -18.70 -20.24 -23.93
CA LEU A 27 -19.08 -19.81 -22.58
C LEU A 27 -18.59 -18.39 -22.27
N THR A 28 -17.36 -18.05 -22.68
CA THR A 28 -16.82 -16.69 -22.48
C THR A 28 -17.53 -15.65 -23.33
N SER A 29 -17.97 -15.99 -24.54
CA SER A 29 -18.75 -15.09 -25.41
C SER A 29 -20.21 -14.97 -24.99
N ALA A 30 -20.83 -16.05 -24.48
CA ALA A 30 -22.17 -16.02 -23.90
C ALA A 30 -22.20 -15.17 -22.62
N HIS A 31 -21.17 -15.26 -21.77
CA HIS A 31 -21.06 -14.42 -20.59
C HIS A 31 -20.87 -12.93 -20.91
N ARG A 32 -20.28 -12.60 -22.09
CA ARG A 32 -20.21 -11.21 -22.59
C ARG A 32 -21.60 -10.66 -23.01
N ARG A 33 -22.58 -11.52 -23.28
CA ARG A 33 -23.93 -11.15 -23.76
C ARG A 33 -24.94 -10.91 -22.65
N VAL A 34 -24.58 -11.09 -21.38
CA VAL A 34 -25.49 -10.80 -20.26
C VAL A 34 -25.67 -9.28 -20.18
N GLY A 35 -26.88 -8.82 -20.51
CA GLY A 35 -27.28 -7.43 -20.72
C GLY A 35 -27.13 -6.51 -19.50
N ARG A 36 -25.89 -6.22 -19.12
CA ARG A 36 -25.57 -5.18 -18.13
C ARG A 36 -25.30 -3.87 -18.87
N LYS A 37 -25.88 -2.78 -18.38
CA LYS A 37 -25.53 -1.41 -18.77
C LYS A 37 -24.11 -1.12 -18.29
N LEU A 38 -23.11 -1.60 -19.01
CA LEU A 38 -21.70 -1.38 -18.71
C LEU A 38 -21.19 -0.15 -19.47
N PRO A 39 -20.24 0.61 -18.90
CA PRO A 39 -19.45 1.55 -19.68
C PRO A 39 -18.74 0.84 -20.86
N PRO A 40 -18.32 1.59 -21.89
CA PRO A 40 -17.66 1.04 -23.07
C PRO A 40 -16.54 0.07 -22.67
N ILE A 41 -16.58 -1.15 -23.21
CA ILE A 41 -15.53 -2.14 -22.99
C ILE A 41 -14.40 -1.88 -23.99
N VAL A 42 -13.16 -1.83 -23.49
CA VAL A 42 -11.97 -1.68 -24.34
C VAL A 42 -11.91 -2.83 -25.37
N PRO A 43 -11.66 -2.55 -26.66
CA PRO A 43 -11.48 -3.60 -27.66
C PRO A 43 -10.24 -4.48 -27.42
N GLY A 44 -10.23 -5.68 -28.00
CA GLY A 44 -9.03 -6.55 -27.98
C GLY A 44 -8.89 -7.48 -26.77
N ALA A 45 -9.98 -7.72 -26.02
CA ALA A 45 -10.00 -8.68 -24.92
C ALA A 45 -9.76 -10.13 -25.38
N LEU A 46 -8.65 -10.73 -24.93
CA LEU A 46 -8.33 -12.13 -25.21
C LEU A 46 -9.30 -13.08 -24.46
N PRO A 47 -9.57 -14.29 -24.99
CA PRO A 47 -10.24 -15.34 -24.24
C PRO A 47 -9.51 -15.64 -22.93
N ILE A 48 -10.27 -15.83 -21.84
CA ILE A 48 -9.79 -16.12 -20.48
C ILE A 48 -8.97 -14.98 -19.85
N LEU A 49 -7.93 -14.46 -20.50
CA LEU A 49 -7.02 -13.43 -19.98
C LEU A 49 -7.60 -12.01 -20.02
N GLY A 50 -8.51 -11.74 -20.97
CA GLY A 50 -9.04 -10.39 -21.18
C GLY A 50 -7.94 -9.39 -21.58
N HIS A 51 -7.82 -8.32 -20.78
CA HIS A 51 -6.92 -7.19 -20.95
C HIS A 51 -5.74 -7.21 -19.98
N ILE A 52 -5.49 -8.30 -19.24
CA ILE A 52 -4.35 -8.38 -18.31
C ILE A 52 -3.04 -7.99 -19.02
N ARG A 53 -2.86 -8.35 -20.30
CA ARG A 53 -1.68 -7.99 -21.10
C ARG A 53 -1.46 -6.49 -21.25
N LEU A 54 -2.53 -5.68 -21.14
CA LEU A 54 -2.45 -4.24 -21.25
C LEU A 54 -1.88 -3.62 -19.97
N MET A 55 -2.06 -4.27 -18.82
CA MET A 55 -1.66 -3.77 -17.49
C MET A 55 -0.14 -3.82 -17.29
N ARG A 56 0.59 -2.98 -18.01
CA ARG A 56 2.05 -2.80 -17.84
C ARG A 56 2.33 -1.92 -16.63
N SER A 57 3.46 -2.18 -15.97
CA SER A 57 3.94 -1.32 -14.91
C SER A 57 4.58 -0.04 -15.49
N PRO A 58 4.28 1.16 -14.95
CA PRO A 58 3.30 1.40 -13.90
C PRO A 58 1.86 1.42 -14.45
N SER A 59 0.95 0.75 -13.75
CA SER A 59 -0.42 0.50 -14.23
C SER A 59 -1.21 1.79 -14.46
N HIS A 60 -1.03 2.80 -13.61
CA HIS A 60 -1.74 4.08 -13.71
C HIS A 60 -1.42 4.84 -15.02
N GLN A 61 -0.19 4.75 -15.55
CA GLN A 61 0.16 5.38 -16.83
C GLN A 61 -0.50 4.67 -18.00
N THR A 62 -0.54 3.34 -17.96
CA THR A 62 -1.30 2.55 -18.95
C THR A 62 -2.77 2.94 -18.93
N LEU A 63 -3.38 3.02 -17.75
CA LEU A 63 -4.78 3.40 -17.59
C LEU A 63 -5.05 4.81 -18.10
N MET A 64 -4.13 5.75 -17.89
CA MET A 64 -4.22 7.10 -18.44
C MET A 64 -4.20 7.10 -19.97
N GLY A 65 -3.28 6.35 -20.59
CA GLY A 65 -3.23 6.22 -22.05
C GLY A 65 -4.51 5.62 -22.63
N LEU A 66 -5.11 4.63 -21.95
CA LEU A 66 -6.41 4.07 -22.33
C LEU A 66 -7.55 5.07 -22.17
N ALA A 67 -7.54 5.89 -21.11
CA ALA A 67 -8.54 6.92 -20.88
C ALA A 67 -8.54 7.97 -21.98
N GLN A 68 -7.37 8.35 -22.50
CA GLN A 68 -7.25 9.28 -23.63
C GLN A 68 -7.91 8.75 -24.91
N GLN A 69 -7.98 7.43 -25.09
CA GLN A 69 -8.53 6.79 -26.28
C GLN A 69 -10.01 6.40 -26.12
N HIS A 70 -10.42 6.00 -24.92
CA HIS A 70 -11.74 5.42 -24.65
C HIS A 70 -12.66 6.31 -23.82
N GLY A 71 -12.17 7.47 -23.38
CA GLY A 71 -12.92 8.44 -22.60
C GLY A 71 -12.76 8.27 -21.08
N PRO A 72 -13.48 9.08 -20.29
CA PRO A 72 -13.27 9.21 -18.84
C PRO A 72 -13.83 8.04 -18.01
N ILE A 73 -14.58 7.13 -18.64
CA ILE A 73 -15.12 5.93 -18.02
C ILE A 73 -15.14 4.77 -19.02
N PHE A 74 -14.48 3.67 -18.68
CA PHE A 74 -14.39 2.50 -19.54
C PHE A 74 -14.22 1.21 -18.73
N THR A 75 -14.47 0.08 -19.38
CA THR A 75 -14.45 -1.24 -18.75
C THR A 75 -13.29 -2.07 -19.29
N LEU A 76 -12.51 -2.65 -18.36
CA LEU A 76 -11.49 -3.65 -18.61
C LEU A 76 -11.95 -5.00 -18.07
N ARG A 77 -11.81 -6.04 -18.90
CA ARG A 77 -11.83 -7.43 -18.43
C ARG A 77 -10.44 -7.84 -17.93
N LEU A 78 -10.26 -8.06 -16.63
CA LEU A 78 -9.03 -8.60 -16.05
C LEU A 78 -9.25 -10.09 -15.73
N GLY A 79 -8.88 -10.94 -16.69
CA GLY A 79 -9.10 -12.37 -16.58
C GLY A 79 -10.59 -12.73 -16.55
N THR A 80 -11.02 -13.24 -15.41
CA THR A 80 -12.42 -13.56 -15.08
C THR A 80 -13.18 -12.38 -14.44
N LYS A 81 -12.48 -11.34 -13.97
CA LYS A 81 -13.07 -10.17 -13.31
C LYS A 81 -13.28 -9.01 -14.29
N LEU A 82 -14.28 -8.17 -14.04
CA LEU A 82 -14.46 -6.87 -14.72
C LEU A 82 -13.97 -5.76 -13.79
N ALA A 83 -13.27 -4.79 -14.36
CA ALA A 83 -12.82 -3.57 -13.70
C ALA A 83 -13.34 -2.38 -14.49
N VAL A 84 -14.03 -1.46 -13.80
CA VAL A 84 -14.43 -0.17 -14.38
C VAL A 84 -13.38 0.85 -13.95
N VAL A 85 -12.85 1.58 -14.93
CA VAL A 85 -11.86 2.63 -14.72
C VAL A 85 -12.55 3.97 -14.90
N VAL A 86 -12.36 4.85 -13.92
CA VAL A 86 -12.93 6.21 -13.91
C VAL A 86 -11.78 7.20 -13.75
N THR A 87 -11.69 8.18 -14.65
CA THR A 87 -10.61 9.18 -14.65
C THR A 87 -11.09 10.63 -14.61
N SER A 88 -12.41 10.88 -14.73
CA SER A 88 -12.97 12.21 -14.53
C SER A 88 -13.15 12.54 -13.05
N ALA A 89 -12.72 13.73 -12.63
CA ALA A 89 -12.92 14.22 -11.26
C ALA A 89 -14.41 14.23 -10.85
N SER A 90 -15.31 14.67 -11.75
CA SER A 90 -16.75 14.70 -11.45
C SER A 90 -17.36 13.31 -11.26
N LEU A 91 -16.89 12.31 -12.01
CA LEU A 91 -17.34 10.93 -11.87
C LEU A 91 -16.77 10.28 -10.61
N VAL A 92 -15.50 10.56 -10.31
CA VAL A 92 -14.85 10.13 -9.06
C VAL A 92 -15.58 10.72 -7.85
N GLU A 93 -15.94 12.00 -7.90
CA GLU A 93 -16.75 12.64 -6.85
C GLU A 93 -18.09 11.93 -6.68
N GLU A 94 -18.82 11.65 -7.76
CA GLU A 94 -20.09 10.90 -7.67
C GLU A 94 -19.90 9.48 -7.11
N CYS A 95 -18.79 8.81 -7.43
CA CYS A 95 -18.45 7.50 -6.87
C CYS A 95 -18.21 7.55 -5.35
N PHE A 96 -17.50 8.56 -4.86
CA PHE A 96 -17.07 8.67 -3.46
C PHE A 96 -17.94 9.57 -2.59
N THR A 97 -19.07 10.06 -3.12
CA THR A 97 -20.07 10.82 -2.36
C THR A 97 -21.44 10.14 -2.42
N LYS A 98 -22.09 10.15 -3.59
CA LYS A 98 -23.46 9.65 -3.78
C LYS A 98 -23.55 8.12 -3.77
N ASN A 99 -22.49 7.43 -4.23
CA ASN A 99 -22.46 5.98 -4.37
C ASN A 99 -21.39 5.31 -3.50
N ASP A 100 -20.89 6.01 -2.49
CA ASP A 100 -19.75 5.61 -1.68
C ASP A 100 -19.96 4.26 -0.96
N VAL A 101 -21.14 4.02 -0.39
CA VAL A 101 -21.50 2.77 0.29
C VAL A 101 -21.60 1.60 -0.70
N VAL A 102 -22.21 1.81 -1.86
CA VAL A 102 -22.37 0.74 -2.86
C VAL A 102 -21.03 0.34 -3.47
N LEU A 103 -20.10 1.29 -3.59
CA LEU A 103 -18.74 1.08 -4.10
C LEU A 103 -17.71 0.78 -2.99
N ALA A 104 -18.13 0.71 -1.73
CA ALA A 104 -17.24 0.42 -0.61
C ALA A 104 -16.87 -1.07 -0.48
N ASN A 105 -17.48 -1.96 -1.26
CA ASN A 105 -17.10 -3.37 -1.28
C ASN A 105 -15.69 -3.59 -1.85
N ARG A 106 -15.04 -4.67 -1.42
CA ARG A 106 -13.67 -5.00 -1.82
C ARG A 106 -13.62 -6.37 -2.49
N PRO A 107 -12.94 -6.49 -3.64
CA PRO A 107 -12.73 -7.80 -4.24
C PRO A 107 -11.81 -8.64 -3.36
N ALA A 108 -12.22 -9.88 -3.06
CA ALA A 108 -11.36 -10.81 -2.35
C ALA A 108 -10.15 -11.24 -3.22
N PHE A 109 -8.97 -11.16 -2.61
CA PHE A 109 -7.70 -11.59 -3.18
C PHE A 109 -7.02 -12.60 -2.26
N ILE A 110 -6.14 -13.43 -2.83
CA ILE A 110 -5.39 -14.46 -2.07
C ILE A 110 -4.59 -13.81 -0.93
N MET A 111 -4.00 -12.64 -1.18
CA MET A 111 -3.25 -11.91 -0.17
C MET A 111 -4.12 -11.48 1.01
N GLY A 112 -5.25 -10.81 0.76
CA GLY A 112 -6.18 -10.41 1.81
C GLY A 112 -6.74 -11.61 2.59
N LYS A 113 -6.93 -12.74 1.92
CA LYS A 113 -7.36 -13.98 2.58
C LYS A 113 -6.37 -14.47 3.64
N HIS A 114 -5.08 -14.49 3.33
CA HIS A 114 -4.08 -15.09 4.22
C HIS A 114 -3.40 -14.07 5.13
N MET A 115 -3.04 -12.89 4.61
CA MET A 115 -2.35 -11.83 5.38
C MET A 115 -3.28 -11.08 6.33
N GLU A 116 -4.54 -10.92 5.94
CA GLU A 116 -5.49 -10.02 6.61
C GLU A 116 -6.66 -10.80 7.22
N TYR A 117 -6.36 -12.01 7.70
CA TYR A 117 -7.23 -12.91 8.44
C TYR A 117 -8.60 -13.07 7.77
N ASP A 118 -8.60 -13.66 6.58
CA ASP A 118 -9.77 -13.87 5.73
C ASP A 118 -10.47 -12.57 5.30
N ASN A 119 -9.68 -11.55 4.95
CA ASN A 119 -10.16 -10.23 4.51
C ASN A 119 -10.97 -9.49 5.60
N THR A 120 -10.60 -9.64 6.87
CA THR A 120 -11.28 -8.98 8.00
C THR A 120 -10.68 -7.63 8.38
N SER A 121 -9.53 -7.25 7.80
CA SER A 121 -8.94 -5.93 8.06
C SER A 121 -9.80 -4.79 7.50
N ILE A 122 -9.56 -3.58 8.00
CA ILE A 122 -10.20 -2.35 7.51
C ILE A 122 -9.95 -2.05 6.02
N THR A 123 -8.85 -2.56 5.43
CA THR A 123 -8.48 -2.33 4.03
C THR A 123 -9.14 -3.29 3.05
N GLN A 124 -9.46 -4.52 3.48
CA GLN A 124 -9.96 -5.59 2.58
C GLN A 124 -11.39 -6.03 2.89
N ILE A 125 -11.94 -5.76 4.08
CA ILE A 125 -13.33 -6.12 4.35
C ILE A 125 -14.29 -5.26 3.54
N SER A 126 -15.36 -5.87 3.05
CA SER A 126 -16.46 -5.15 2.41
C SER A 126 -17.27 -4.32 3.42
N TYR A 127 -18.06 -3.37 2.93
CA TYR A 127 -18.83 -2.49 3.82
C TYR A 127 -19.80 -3.30 4.67
N CYS A 128 -19.62 -3.22 5.98
CA CYS A 128 -20.46 -3.87 6.99
C CYS A 128 -20.26 -3.21 8.36
N ASP A 129 -20.97 -3.70 9.37
CA ASP A 129 -20.89 -3.19 10.74
C ASP A 129 -19.49 -3.31 11.32
N HIS A 130 -18.82 -4.43 11.06
CA HIS A 130 -17.43 -4.65 11.48
C HIS A 130 -16.48 -3.62 10.84
N TRP A 131 -16.62 -3.33 9.54
CA TRP A 131 -15.82 -2.29 8.89
C TRP A 131 -16.02 -0.91 9.52
N ARG A 132 -17.27 -0.52 9.80
CA ARG A 132 -17.59 0.75 10.45
C ARG A 132 -16.99 0.83 11.85
N HIS A 133 -17.02 -0.28 12.58
CA HIS A 133 -16.42 -0.41 13.89
C HIS A 133 -14.90 -0.23 13.85
N LEU A 134 -14.18 -0.96 12.98
CA LEU A 134 -12.73 -0.81 12.80
C LEU A 134 -12.33 0.61 12.40
N ARG A 135 -13.12 1.25 11.51
CA ARG A 135 -12.90 2.64 11.10
C ARG A 135 -13.05 3.61 12.26
N ARG A 136 -14.03 3.39 13.14
CA ARG A 136 -14.22 4.19 14.36
C ARG A 136 -13.03 4.04 15.30
N ILE A 137 -12.58 2.81 15.57
CA ILE A 137 -11.40 2.57 16.42
C ILE A 137 -10.17 3.29 15.85
N SER A 138 -9.90 3.13 14.55
CA SER A 138 -8.75 3.76 13.89
C SER A 138 -8.80 5.29 14.00
N ALA A 139 -9.96 5.89 13.71
CA ALA A 139 -10.15 7.32 13.73
C ALA A 139 -10.00 7.93 15.12
N VAL A 140 -10.52 7.27 16.16
CA VAL A 140 -10.53 7.80 17.53
C VAL A 140 -9.20 7.51 18.24
N GLU A 141 -8.74 6.26 18.18
CA GLU A 141 -7.68 5.77 19.07
C GLU A 141 -6.27 5.92 18.50
N ILE A 142 -6.16 5.99 17.17
CA ILE A 142 -4.86 6.03 16.47
C ILE A 142 -4.69 7.38 15.77
N LEU A 143 -5.71 7.86 15.06
CA LEU A 143 -5.61 8.97 14.10
C LEU A 143 -6.32 10.25 14.53
N SER A 144 -6.77 10.36 15.79
CA SER A 144 -7.39 11.60 16.25
C SER A 144 -6.33 12.70 16.42
N ASN A 145 -6.74 13.96 16.32
CA ASN A 145 -5.84 15.10 16.45
C ASN A 145 -5.04 15.06 17.77
N GLN A 146 -5.68 14.63 18.86
CA GLN A 146 -5.02 14.45 20.16
C GLN A 146 -3.88 13.43 20.07
N ARG A 147 -4.09 12.31 19.39
CA ARG A 147 -3.08 11.26 19.23
C ARG A 147 -1.95 11.72 18.32
N ILE A 148 -2.27 12.29 17.17
CA ILE A 148 -1.29 12.85 16.23
C ILE A 148 -0.41 13.91 16.91
N ASN A 149 -1.00 14.79 17.71
CA ASN A 149 -0.26 15.80 18.48
C ASN A 149 0.57 15.17 19.60
N GLY A 150 0.07 14.13 20.26
CA GLY A 150 0.83 13.36 21.25
C GLY A 150 2.09 12.69 20.70
N PHE A 151 2.16 12.47 19.38
CA PHE A 151 3.36 11.95 18.70
C PHE A 151 4.30 13.05 18.17
N GLN A 152 4.00 14.34 18.38
CA GLN A 152 4.87 15.44 17.96
C GLN A 152 6.31 15.31 18.48
N PRO A 153 6.57 14.93 19.74
CA PRO A 153 7.94 14.80 20.24
C PRO A 153 8.75 13.74 19.47
N ILE A 154 8.09 12.65 19.03
CA ILE A 154 8.72 11.60 18.23
C ILE A 154 9.15 12.18 16.88
N ARG A 155 8.25 12.89 16.18
CA ARG A 155 8.56 13.50 14.88
C ARG A 155 9.72 14.50 14.98
N LEU A 156 9.70 15.38 15.98
CA LEU A 156 10.74 16.38 16.17
C LEU A 156 12.11 15.74 16.44
N GLN A 157 12.15 14.71 17.30
CA GLN A 157 13.37 13.98 17.59
C GLN A 157 13.97 13.31 16.35
N GLU A 158 13.14 12.66 15.52
CA GLU A 158 13.64 12.00 14.30
C GLU A 158 14.10 13.01 13.24
N VAL A 159 13.42 14.15 13.10
CA VAL A 159 13.86 15.24 12.22
C VAL A 159 15.20 15.81 12.69
N HIS A 160 15.36 16.09 13.98
CA HIS A 160 16.64 16.57 14.53
C HIS A 160 17.76 15.57 14.28
N ARG A 161 17.48 14.27 14.43
CA ARG A 161 18.45 13.20 14.15
C ARG A 161 18.85 13.17 12.68
N LEU A 162 17.89 13.30 11.77
CA LEU A 162 18.17 13.41 10.34
C LEU A 162 19.08 14.62 10.05
N VAL A 163 18.74 15.80 10.57
CA VAL A 163 19.53 17.03 10.38
C VAL A 163 20.96 16.85 10.94
N ALA A 164 21.09 16.29 12.13
CA ALA A 164 22.39 15.99 12.73
C ALA A 164 23.23 15.06 11.82
N ASN A 165 22.64 13.97 11.33
CA ASN A 165 23.29 13.02 10.43
C ASN A 165 23.71 13.65 9.08
N LEU A 166 22.92 14.60 8.58
CA LEU A 166 23.25 15.35 7.36
C LEU A 166 24.37 16.37 7.61
N SER A 167 24.44 16.95 8.81
CA SER A 167 25.42 17.96 9.20
C SER A 167 26.79 17.41 9.60
N GLY A 168 26.89 16.12 9.98
CA GLY A 168 28.12 15.48 10.48
C GLY A 168 29.21 15.19 9.44
N GLY A 169 29.31 15.97 8.37
CA GLY A 169 30.40 15.87 7.37
C GLY A 169 31.62 16.71 7.75
N GLU A 170 32.77 16.47 7.10
CA GLU A 170 33.98 17.28 7.28
C GLU A 170 33.70 18.78 7.02
N ALA A 171 34.26 19.65 7.86
CA ALA A 171 34.10 21.10 7.73
C ALA A 171 34.59 21.58 6.35
N GLY A 172 33.68 22.09 5.53
CA GLY A 172 33.96 22.59 4.17
C GLY A 172 33.79 21.55 3.05
N GLY A 173 33.48 20.30 3.36
CA GLY A 173 33.23 19.24 2.37
C GLY A 173 31.79 19.24 1.84
N ARG A 174 31.61 19.22 0.51
CA ARG A 174 30.29 19.00 -0.10
C ARG A 174 29.98 17.50 -0.13
N ARG A 175 29.06 17.04 0.72
CA ARG A 175 28.58 15.64 0.71
C ARG A 175 27.35 15.50 -0.18
N ARG A 176 27.39 14.56 -1.13
CA ARG A 176 26.20 14.14 -1.86
C ARG A 176 25.40 13.17 -0.99
N VAL A 177 24.12 13.48 -0.77
CA VAL A 177 23.19 12.62 -0.03
C VAL A 177 22.05 12.21 -0.94
N GLU A 178 21.66 10.93 -0.86
CA GLU A 178 20.47 10.41 -1.52
C GLU A 178 19.25 10.71 -0.63
N MET A 179 18.53 11.78 -0.95
CA MET A 179 17.43 12.29 -0.11
C MET A 179 16.24 11.35 -0.02
N LYS A 180 15.98 10.51 -1.04
CA LYS A 180 14.86 9.56 -1.01
C LYS A 180 15.05 8.54 0.10
N SER A 181 16.24 7.94 0.18
CA SER A 181 16.62 7.00 1.23
C SER A 181 16.58 7.65 2.61
N ALA A 182 17.11 8.88 2.73
CA ALA A 182 17.12 9.60 3.99
C ALA A 182 15.69 9.92 4.51
N LEU A 183 14.79 10.34 3.63
CA LEU A 183 13.38 10.61 3.97
C LEU A 183 12.58 9.32 4.22
N ASN A 184 12.86 8.26 3.47
CA ASN A 184 12.24 6.95 3.71
C ASN A 184 12.62 6.40 5.07
N GLN A 185 13.90 6.54 5.44
CA GLN A 185 14.40 6.17 6.76
C GLN A 185 13.74 6.98 7.87
N LEU A 186 13.62 8.31 7.69
CA LEU A 186 12.89 9.17 8.62
C LEU A 186 11.45 8.70 8.83
N ALA A 187 10.72 8.44 7.73
CA ALA A 187 9.34 7.97 7.80
C ALA A 187 9.24 6.61 8.52
N PHE A 188 10.17 5.70 8.23
CA PHE A 188 10.28 4.41 8.89
C PHE A 188 10.49 4.53 10.40
N ASP A 189 11.45 5.37 10.80
CA ASP A 189 11.78 5.56 12.21
C ASP A 189 10.65 6.23 13.00
N VAL A 190 9.99 7.23 12.40
CA VAL A 190 8.80 7.86 13.00
C VAL A 190 7.68 6.84 13.19
N MET A 191 7.31 6.11 12.13
CA MET A 191 6.17 5.20 12.17
C MET A 191 6.40 4.01 13.09
N THR A 192 7.62 3.46 13.08
CA THR A 192 7.99 2.40 14.03
C THR A 192 7.79 2.87 15.47
N ARG A 193 8.27 4.07 15.80
CA ARG A 193 8.13 4.64 17.15
C ARG A 193 6.68 4.95 17.51
N VAL A 194 5.89 5.45 16.56
CA VAL A 194 4.46 5.71 16.77
C VAL A 194 3.70 4.40 17.02
N VAL A 195 3.99 3.35 16.25
CA VAL A 195 3.29 2.07 16.33
C VAL A 195 3.70 1.27 17.56
N SER A 196 5.01 1.05 17.74
CA SER A 196 5.56 0.10 18.71
C SER A 196 6.22 0.76 19.92
N GLY A 197 6.41 2.09 19.91
CA GLY A 197 7.19 2.79 20.93
C GLY A 197 8.71 2.63 20.77
N LYS A 198 9.19 1.70 19.94
CA LYS A 198 10.61 1.36 19.80
C LYS A 198 11.31 2.16 18.70
N ARG A 199 12.62 2.35 18.86
CA ARG A 199 13.52 2.78 17.78
C ARG A 199 14.33 1.58 17.30
N TYR A 200 14.25 1.29 16.01
CA TYR A 200 14.90 0.13 15.41
C TYR A 200 16.34 0.38 14.95
N TYR A 201 16.70 1.63 14.62
CA TYR A 201 18.04 1.99 14.16
C TYR A 201 18.76 2.92 15.13
N GLY A 202 20.01 2.59 15.47
CA GLY A 202 20.91 3.46 16.25
C GLY A 202 20.62 3.50 17.76
N GLY A 203 19.98 2.45 18.28
CA GLY A 203 19.57 2.29 19.68
C GLY A 203 20.55 1.53 20.57
N GLY A 204 21.86 1.58 20.35
CA GLY A 204 22.88 1.10 21.32
C GLY A 204 22.90 -0.40 21.69
N GLY A 205 21.91 -1.21 21.31
CA GLY A 205 21.88 -2.66 21.51
C GLY A 205 21.90 -3.40 20.17
N GLY A 206 22.91 -4.23 19.93
CA GLY A 206 23.08 -4.97 18.66
C GLY A 206 21.95 -5.94 18.27
N GLY A 207 20.92 -6.10 19.11
CA GLY A 207 19.70 -6.86 18.79
C GLY A 207 18.65 -6.05 18.00
N ASP A 208 18.62 -4.73 18.16
CA ASP A 208 17.59 -3.86 17.57
C ASP A 208 17.71 -3.79 16.04
N ASP A 209 18.95 -3.84 15.52
CA ASP A 209 19.22 -3.82 14.09
C ASP A 209 18.70 -5.10 13.37
N MET A 210 18.69 -6.25 14.07
CA MET A 210 18.14 -7.50 13.50
C MET A 210 16.61 -7.49 13.44
N GLU A 211 15.94 -6.96 14.46
CA GLU A 211 14.49 -6.80 14.48
C GLU A 211 14.03 -5.78 13.42
N ALA A 212 14.76 -4.66 13.29
CA ALA A 212 14.59 -3.64 12.25
C ALA A 212 14.66 -4.22 10.84
N THR A 213 15.70 -5.01 10.59
CA THR A 213 15.96 -5.67 9.31
C THR A 213 14.84 -6.66 9.01
N ARG A 214 14.43 -7.47 10.01
CA ARG A 214 13.31 -8.41 9.86
C ARG A 214 12.00 -7.69 9.55
N PHE A 215 11.69 -6.60 10.25
CA PHE A 215 10.49 -5.81 9.99
C PHE A 215 10.49 -5.23 8.57
N THR A 216 11.61 -4.62 8.16
CA THR A 216 11.79 -4.08 6.82
C THR A 216 11.63 -5.15 5.73
N GLU A 217 12.21 -6.34 5.93
CA GLU A 217 12.08 -7.45 4.98
C GLU A 217 10.64 -7.96 4.88
N ILE A 218 9.95 -8.11 6.03
CA ILE A 218 8.54 -8.49 6.06
C ILE A 218 7.71 -7.44 5.32
N MET A 219 7.82 -6.16 5.68
CA MET A 219 7.02 -5.09 5.07
C MET A 219 7.31 -4.93 3.59
N LYS A 220 8.55 -5.12 3.14
CA LYS A 220 8.91 -5.16 1.72
C LYS A 220 8.17 -6.26 0.97
N LYS A 221 8.18 -7.49 1.50
CA LYS A 221 7.43 -8.60 0.88
C LYS A 221 5.93 -8.35 0.92
N VAL A 222 5.40 -7.81 2.03
CA VAL A 222 3.98 -7.45 2.11
C VAL A 222 3.62 -6.40 1.06
N ALA A 223 4.46 -5.39 0.80
CA ALA A 223 4.24 -4.40 -0.26
C ALA A 223 4.31 -5.02 -1.66
N GLU A 224 5.30 -5.88 -1.93
CA GLU A 224 5.43 -6.60 -3.21
C GLU A 224 4.20 -7.46 -3.53
N TYR A 225 3.59 -8.06 -2.51
CA TYR A 225 2.44 -8.95 -2.65
C TYR A 225 1.07 -8.26 -2.43
N GLY A 226 1.03 -7.08 -1.81
CA GLY A 226 -0.19 -6.35 -1.42
C GLY A 226 -0.88 -5.58 -2.55
N GLY A 227 -0.29 -5.53 -3.73
CA GLY A 227 -0.94 -5.01 -4.93
C GLY A 227 -1.88 -6.03 -5.57
N ALA A 228 -2.91 -5.55 -6.28
CA ALA A 228 -3.73 -6.37 -7.19
C ALA A 228 -2.94 -6.72 -8.47
N THR A 229 -1.71 -7.20 -8.31
CA THR A 229 -0.71 -7.43 -9.36
C THR A 229 -0.60 -8.90 -9.72
N SER A 230 -1.05 -9.82 -8.86
CA SER A 230 -0.96 -11.25 -9.14
C SER A 230 -1.96 -11.67 -10.22
N PRO A 231 -1.50 -12.21 -11.36
CA PRO A 231 -2.39 -12.76 -12.38
C PRO A 231 -3.28 -13.90 -11.86
N VAL A 232 -2.85 -14.60 -10.80
CA VAL A 232 -3.57 -15.71 -10.17
C VAL A 232 -4.92 -15.26 -9.60
N ASP A 233 -5.02 -14.03 -9.12
CA ASP A 233 -6.27 -13.44 -8.59
C ASP A 233 -7.32 -13.14 -9.66
N PHE A 234 -6.90 -13.09 -10.93
CA PHE A 234 -7.75 -12.79 -12.07
C PHE A 234 -8.02 -14.01 -12.94
N VAL A 235 -7.08 -14.96 -12.98
CA VAL A 235 -7.15 -16.16 -13.83
C VAL A 235 -6.97 -17.40 -12.95
N PRO A 236 -8.07 -18.02 -12.47
CA PRO A 236 -8.02 -19.18 -11.58
C PRO A 236 -7.21 -20.37 -12.13
N LEU A 237 -7.13 -20.52 -13.45
CA LEU A 237 -6.31 -21.56 -14.09
C LEU A 237 -4.82 -21.43 -13.76
N LEU A 238 -4.32 -20.23 -13.52
CA LEU A 238 -2.92 -20.01 -13.13
C LEU A 238 -2.61 -20.61 -11.76
N ARG A 239 -3.60 -20.69 -10.85
CA ARG A 239 -3.46 -21.37 -9.55
C ARG A 239 -3.25 -22.88 -9.69
N TRP A 240 -3.77 -23.47 -10.76
CA TRP A 240 -3.53 -24.88 -11.05
C TRP A 240 -2.15 -25.06 -11.71
N LEU A 241 -1.81 -24.18 -12.65
CA LEU A 241 -0.53 -24.21 -13.37
C LEU A 241 0.69 -23.96 -12.46
N ASP A 242 0.57 -23.03 -11.51
CA ASP A 242 1.62 -22.76 -10.52
C ASP A 242 1.63 -23.75 -9.35
N ARG A 243 0.73 -24.76 -9.38
CA ARG A 243 0.53 -25.75 -8.32
C ARG A 243 0.30 -25.12 -6.94
N GLY A 244 -0.34 -23.96 -6.90
CA GLY A 244 -0.62 -23.19 -5.69
C GLY A 244 0.63 -22.58 -5.05
N ARG A 245 1.74 -22.43 -5.78
CA ARG A 245 2.98 -21.85 -5.26
C ARG A 245 2.76 -20.44 -4.71
N TYR A 246 2.06 -19.57 -5.44
CA TYR A 246 1.82 -18.20 -4.99
C TYR A 246 1.04 -18.16 -3.67
N GLU A 247 0.04 -19.02 -3.53
CA GLU A 247 -0.76 -19.12 -2.30
C GLU A 247 0.08 -19.63 -1.12
N LYS A 248 0.95 -20.62 -1.33
CA LYS A 248 1.87 -21.11 -0.29
C LYS A 248 2.84 -20.01 0.18
N GLU A 249 3.42 -19.25 -0.75
CA GLU A 249 4.28 -18.10 -0.42
C GLU A 249 3.52 -17.04 0.38
N ALA A 250 2.26 -16.75 0.00
CA ALA A 250 1.39 -15.83 0.75
C ALA A 250 1.11 -16.33 2.18
N MET A 251 0.82 -17.63 2.35
CA MET A 251 0.60 -18.23 3.68
C MET A 251 1.86 -18.19 4.56
N GLU A 252 3.04 -18.44 3.97
CA GLU A 252 4.30 -18.37 4.71
C GLU A 252 4.59 -16.93 5.17
N LEU A 253 4.37 -15.94 4.29
CA LEU A 253 4.51 -14.53 4.61
C LEU A 253 3.51 -14.10 5.69
N ALA A 254 2.26 -14.55 5.61
CA ALA A 254 1.24 -14.30 6.62
C ALA A 254 1.67 -14.82 7.99
N GLY A 255 2.16 -16.07 8.06
CA GLY A 255 2.67 -16.63 9.30
C GLY A 255 3.89 -15.89 9.86
N LYS A 256 4.81 -15.42 9.01
CA LYS A 256 5.97 -14.60 9.45
C LYS A 256 5.52 -13.25 10.01
N THR A 257 4.55 -12.62 9.36
CA THR A 257 3.99 -11.32 9.73
C THR A 257 3.20 -11.40 11.03
N ASP A 258 2.32 -12.39 11.16
CA ASP A 258 1.55 -12.67 12.37
C ASP A 258 2.47 -12.87 13.59
N ARG A 259 3.48 -13.75 13.47
CA ARG A 259 4.46 -13.97 14.55
C ARG A 259 5.23 -12.72 14.92
N PHE A 260 5.54 -11.85 13.95
CA PHE A 260 6.25 -10.61 14.21
C PHE A 260 5.39 -9.66 15.04
N PHE A 261 4.15 -9.38 14.61
CA PHE A 261 3.27 -8.48 15.35
C PHE A 261 2.79 -9.06 16.69
N GLN A 262 2.61 -10.38 16.79
CA GLN A 262 2.34 -11.02 18.08
C GLN A 262 3.51 -10.80 19.05
N GLY A 263 4.76 -10.91 18.57
CA GLY A 263 5.94 -10.62 19.37
C GLY A 263 5.94 -9.20 19.94
N LEU A 264 5.53 -8.21 19.14
CA LEU A 264 5.39 -6.82 19.59
C LEU A 264 4.31 -6.64 20.65
N ILE A 265 3.15 -7.29 20.47
CA ILE A 265 2.07 -7.29 21.47
C ILE A 265 2.54 -7.91 22.78
N ASP A 266 3.15 -9.09 22.71
CA ASP A 266 3.58 -9.84 23.89
C ASP A 266 4.69 -9.10 24.64
N GLU A 267 5.57 -8.40 23.93
CA GLU A 267 6.59 -7.56 24.56
C GLU A 267 6.01 -6.36 25.30
N GLN A 268 5.03 -5.67 24.69
CA GLN A 268 4.33 -4.56 25.36
C GLN A 268 3.57 -5.04 26.60
N ARG A 269 3.02 -6.26 26.59
CA ARG A 269 2.42 -6.89 27.78
C ARG A 269 3.43 -7.22 28.88
N ARG A 270 4.67 -7.57 28.52
CA ARG A 270 5.76 -7.88 29.48
C ARG A 270 6.47 -6.62 30.00
N GLY A 271 6.49 -5.55 29.21
CA GLY A 271 7.12 -4.28 29.53
C GLY A 271 6.45 -3.59 30.72
N LYS A 272 7.25 -2.96 31.58
CA LYS A 272 6.76 -2.12 32.69
C LYS A 272 6.73 -0.62 32.35
N GLU A 273 7.30 -0.22 31.22
CA GLU A 273 7.37 1.19 30.82
C GLU A 273 6.20 1.58 29.94
N THR A 274 5.53 2.68 30.31
CA THR A 274 4.45 3.27 29.51
C THR A 274 5.05 4.09 28.36
N THR A 275 5.00 3.54 27.16
CA THR A 275 5.28 4.22 25.90
C THR A 275 3.99 4.85 25.35
N ASN A 276 4.03 6.11 24.89
CA ASN A 276 2.89 6.62 24.12
C ASN A 276 2.93 6.01 22.70
N SER A 277 2.54 4.75 22.53
CA SER A 277 2.48 4.01 21.27
C SER A 277 1.05 3.62 20.89
N ALA A 278 0.82 3.27 19.62
CA ALA A 278 -0.47 2.80 19.15
C ALA A 278 -0.82 1.43 19.73
N ILE A 279 0.15 0.50 19.78
CA ILE A 279 -0.06 -0.84 20.37
C ILE A 279 -0.45 -0.72 21.84
N GLU A 280 0.29 0.06 22.64
CA GLU A 280 -0.03 0.23 24.06
C GLU A 280 -1.43 0.82 24.27
N ARG A 281 -1.81 1.82 23.47
CA ARG A 281 -3.15 2.39 23.55
C ARG A 281 -4.24 1.34 23.32
N LEU A 282 -4.08 0.49 22.29
CA LEU A 282 -5.04 -0.55 21.98
C LEU A 282 -5.06 -1.67 23.03
N LEU A 283 -3.91 -2.03 23.60
CA LEU A 283 -3.83 -3.00 24.70
C LEU A 283 -4.53 -2.50 25.97
N LYS A 284 -4.41 -1.21 26.32
CA LYS A 284 -5.18 -0.64 27.44
C LYS A 284 -6.69 -0.71 27.24
N LEU A 285 -7.16 -0.56 26.00
CA LEU A 285 -8.58 -0.69 25.67
C LEU A 285 -9.04 -2.16 25.70
N GLN A 286 -8.17 -3.08 25.28
CA GLN A 286 -8.39 -4.52 25.37
C GLN A 286 -8.65 -5.00 26.79
N GLU A 287 -8.05 -4.40 27.83
CA GLU A 287 -8.33 -4.74 29.22
C GLU A 287 -9.80 -4.50 29.60
N SER A 288 -10.42 -3.44 29.06
CA SER A 288 -11.82 -3.10 29.31
C SER A 288 -12.81 -3.76 28.33
N ASP A 289 -12.36 -4.05 27.10
CA ASP A 289 -13.23 -4.51 26.01
C ASP A 289 -12.46 -5.50 25.10
N PRO A 290 -12.21 -6.73 25.57
CA PRO A 290 -11.36 -7.69 24.86
C PRO A 290 -11.98 -8.19 23.55
N GLU A 291 -13.31 -8.16 23.42
CA GLU A 291 -14.00 -8.59 22.20
C GLU A 291 -13.77 -7.60 21.05
N ASN A 292 -13.85 -6.30 21.31
CA ASN A 292 -13.65 -5.26 20.30
C ASN A 292 -12.17 -4.92 20.03
N TYR A 293 -11.26 -5.36 20.89
CA TYR A 293 -9.82 -5.12 20.78
C TYR A 293 -9.00 -6.42 20.84
N SER A 294 -9.48 -7.49 20.21
CA SER A 294 -8.74 -8.76 20.12
C SER A 294 -7.36 -8.60 19.49
N ASP A 295 -6.43 -9.52 19.79
CA ASP A 295 -5.06 -9.49 19.20
C ASP A 295 -5.10 -9.43 17.68
N GLN A 296 -6.05 -10.12 17.05
CA GLN A 296 -6.24 -10.05 15.60
C GLN A 296 -6.58 -8.63 15.12
N ILE A 297 -7.48 -7.93 15.81
CA ILE A 297 -7.84 -6.54 15.48
C ILE A 297 -6.63 -5.63 15.67
N ILE A 298 -5.92 -5.74 16.79
CA ILE A 298 -4.73 -4.94 17.08
C ILE A 298 -3.67 -5.17 15.99
N LYS A 299 -3.35 -6.43 15.66
CA LYS A 299 -2.39 -6.79 14.61
C LYS A 299 -2.82 -6.25 13.24
N ASN A 300 -4.09 -6.35 12.88
CA ASN A 300 -4.61 -5.80 11.63
C ASN A 300 -4.45 -4.28 11.53
N LEU A 301 -4.84 -3.55 12.58
CA LEU A 301 -4.73 -2.09 12.62
C LEU A 301 -3.28 -1.64 12.53
N VAL A 302 -2.40 -2.31 13.26
CA VAL A 302 -0.96 -2.06 13.24
C VAL A 302 -0.35 -2.37 11.87
N LEU A 303 -0.66 -3.54 11.29
CA LEU A 303 -0.19 -3.93 9.96
C LEU A 303 -0.60 -2.89 8.91
N VAL A 304 -1.86 -2.44 8.93
CA VAL A 304 -2.35 -1.41 8.02
C VAL A 304 -1.60 -0.10 8.24
N SER A 305 -1.40 0.34 9.49
CA SER A 305 -0.57 1.51 9.77
C SER A 305 0.87 1.38 9.27
N SER A 306 1.46 0.18 9.34
CA SER A 306 2.82 -0.12 8.89
C SER A 306 2.93 -0.30 7.37
N HIS A 307 1.87 -0.71 6.68
CA HIS A 307 1.87 -0.90 5.22
C HIS A 307 2.17 0.38 4.44
N PHE A 308 1.99 1.54 5.06
CA PHE A 308 2.29 2.85 4.49
C PHE A 308 3.74 3.29 4.63
N LEU A 309 4.60 2.42 5.18
CA LEU A 309 6.04 2.67 5.24
C LEU A 309 6.65 2.64 3.84
N PRO A 310 7.43 3.66 3.45
CA PRO A 310 8.17 3.60 2.20
C PRO A 310 9.23 2.51 2.33
N THR A 311 9.01 1.37 1.70
CA THR A 311 9.98 0.29 1.66
C THR A 311 11.19 0.77 0.86
N SER A 312 12.36 0.77 1.48
CA SER A 312 13.62 1.07 0.78
C SER A 312 13.79 0.11 -0.40
N ASN A 313 14.08 0.67 -1.57
CA ASN A 313 14.25 -0.03 -2.85
C ASN A 313 13.00 -0.66 -3.48
N HIS A 314 12.06 0.17 -3.94
CA HIS A 314 11.57 -0.06 -5.29
C HIS A 314 12.64 0.41 -6.28
N GLY A 315 13.37 -0.55 -6.85
CA GLY A 315 14.11 -0.37 -8.09
C GLY A 315 13.13 -0.10 -9.22
N CYS A 316 12.51 1.08 -9.23
CA CYS A 316 12.09 1.67 -10.47
C CYS A 316 13.38 2.02 -11.20
N HIS A 317 13.70 1.28 -12.26
CA HIS A 317 14.54 1.80 -13.34
C HIS A 317 13.82 3.02 -13.93
N VAL A 318 13.90 4.16 -13.22
CA VAL A 318 13.56 5.46 -13.77
C VAL A 318 14.73 5.79 -14.69
N GLY A 319 14.54 5.51 -15.98
CA GLY A 319 15.37 6.11 -17.01
C GLY A 319 15.41 7.61 -16.74
N SER A 320 16.62 8.13 -16.57
CA SER A 320 17.00 9.54 -16.53
C SER A 320 15.85 10.53 -16.79
N MET A 321 15.25 11.08 -15.73
CA MET A 321 14.38 12.25 -15.81
C MET A 321 15.20 13.52 -15.51
N PRO A 322 14.95 14.63 -16.24
CA PRO A 322 15.68 15.88 -16.08
C PRO A 322 15.38 16.58 -14.75
N ALA A 323 16.34 17.40 -14.31
CA ALA A 323 16.50 17.95 -12.97
C ALA A 323 15.40 18.90 -12.45
N ASP A 324 14.35 19.18 -13.24
CA ASP A 324 13.33 20.20 -12.93
C ASP A 324 11.93 19.64 -12.66
N SER A 325 11.78 18.34 -12.37
CA SER A 325 10.46 17.74 -12.12
C SER A 325 10.12 17.64 -10.63
N THR A 326 9.11 18.42 -10.23
CA THR A 326 8.53 18.52 -8.89
C THR A 326 8.04 17.15 -8.39
N CYS A 327 8.45 16.76 -7.18
CA CYS A 327 8.18 15.44 -6.60
C CYS A 327 6.71 15.29 -6.18
N VAL A 328 5.86 14.70 -7.04
CA VAL A 328 4.65 13.99 -6.60
C VAL A 328 4.48 12.75 -7.46
N GLY A 329 5.00 11.62 -6.99
CA GLY A 329 4.75 10.31 -7.59
C GLY A 329 3.31 9.89 -7.33
N HIS A 330 2.40 10.19 -8.26
CA HIS A 330 1.01 9.75 -8.20
C HIS A 330 0.88 8.29 -8.63
N GLU A 331 0.94 7.37 -7.69
CA GLU A 331 0.60 5.96 -7.92
C GLU A 331 -0.85 5.71 -7.49
N THR A 332 -1.81 6.04 -8.35
CA THR A 332 -3.25 5.92 -8.08
C THR A 332 -3.74 4.47 -8.10
N SER A 333 -3.46 3.73 -7.02
CA SER A 333 -4.25 2.56 -6.60
C SER A 333 -5.43 3.04 -5.74
N MET A 334 -6.54 2.30 -5.69
CA MET A 334 -7.67 2.56 -4.77
C MET A 334 -7.23 2.59 -3.29
N ASN A 335 -6.13 1.92 -2.95
CA ASN A 335 -5.49 2.03 -1.64
C ASN A 335 -4.88 3.43 -1.42
N HIS A 336 -4.48 4.13 -2.48
CA HIS A 336 -3.83 5.43 -2.43
C HIS A 336 -4.75 6.55 -1.90
N GLN A 337 -6.08 6.44 -2.05
CA GLN A 337 -6.99 7.43 -1.46
C GLN A 337 -7.06 7.28 0.07
N TYR A 338 -6.93 6.05 0.58
CA TYR A 338 -6.74 5.77 2.02
C TYR A 338 -5.31 6.13 2.47
N VAL A 339 -4.28 5.91 1.63
CA VAL A 339 -2.89 6.33 1.87
C VAL A 339 -2.79 7.86 1.98
N LEU A 340 -3.38 8.61 1.06
CA LEU A 340 -3.42 10.08 1.11
C LEU A 340 -4.27 10.56 2.30
N TYR A 341 -5.36 9.87 2.65
CA TYR A 341 -6.10 10.17 3.87
C TYR A 341 -5.24 9.92 5.12
N MET A 342 -4.50 8.81 5.18
CA MET A 342 -3.62 8.48 6.31
C MET A 342 -2.39 9.38 6.38
N ILE A 343 -1.74 9.72 5.27
CA ILE A 343 -0.62 10.68 5.20
C ILE A 343 -1.10 12.10 5.55
N LYS A 344 -2.30 12.48 5.11
CA LYS A 344 -2.98 13.73 5.50
C LYS A 344 -3.24 13.77 7.01
N TYR A 345 -3.57 12.64 7.64
CA TYR A 345 -3.81 12.55 9.09
C TYR A 345 -2.52 12.32 9.90
N ILE A 346 -1.49 11.67 9.37
CA ILE A 346 -0.17 11.51 10.03
C ILE A 346 0.63 12.83 9.99
N GLY A 347 0.15 13.85 9.27
CA GLY A 347 0.60 15.23 9.38
C GLY A 347 1.88 15.54 8.57
N PHE A 348 2.11 14.85 7.45
CA PHE A 348 3.27 15.17 6.60
C PHE A 348 3.02 16.35 5.64
N PHE A 349 1.76 16.65 5.29
CA PHE A 349 1.43 17.79 4.43
C PHE A 349 0.06 18.38 4.79
N LYS A 350 0.04 19.65 5.21
CA LYS A 350 -1.17 20.48 5.20
C LYS A 350 -1.31 21.07 3.79
N PRO A 351 -2.48 20.97 3.13
CA PRO A 351 -2.69 21.67 1.87
C PRO A 351 -2.88 23.15 2.20
N THR A 352 -1.85 23.97 2.00
CA THR A 352 -2.01 25.42 1.96
C THR A 352 -2.62 25.81 0.62
N HIS A 353 -3.75 26.51 0.65
CA HIS A 353 -4.40 27.11 -0.52
C HIS A 353 -3.68 28.39 -1.00
N GLU A 354 -2.35 28.47 -0.83
CA GLU A 354 -1.55 29.60 -1.29
C GLU A 354 -0.61 29.17 -2.43
N PRO A 355 -0.44 29.99 -3.47
CA PRO A 355 0.47 29.69 -4.56
C PRO A 355 1.90 29.58 -4.02
N ALA A 356 2.58 28.49 -4.39
CA ALA A 356 3.93 28.17 -3.96
C ALA A 356 4.89 29.35 -4.18
N GLN A 357 5.36 29.97 -3.09
CA GLN A 357 6.51 30.86 -3.15
C GLN A 357 7.79 30.02 -3.16
N THR A 358 8.62 30.23 -4.17
CA THR A 358 9.96 29.65 -4.29
C THR A 358 10.83 30.13 -3.13
N VAL A 359 11.07 29.28 -2.13
CA VAL A 359 12.03 29.58 -1.05
C VAL A 359 13.42 29.15 -1.50
N SER A 360 14.22 30.12 -1.95
CA SER A 360 15.66 29.93 -2.21
C SER A 360 16.44 30.06 -0.90
N PHE A 361 17.12 29.00 -0.47
CA PHE A 361 17.98 29.02 0.71
C PHE A 361 19.37 29.59 0.35
N HIS A 362 19.62 30.83 0.76
CA HIS A 362 20.97 31.39 0.80
C HIS A 362 21.46 31.39 2.26
N LEU A 363 22.37 30.48 2.61
CA LEU A 363 23.07 30.53 3.90
C LEU A 363 24.10 31.67 3.84
N SER A 364 23.72 32.86 4.31
CA SER A 364 24.65 33.96 4.56
C SER A 364 25.02 33.97 6.04
N ASN A 365 26.27 33.67 6.33
CA ASN A 365 26.85 33.70 7.66
C ASN A 365 27.17 35.17 8.00
N ARG A 366 26.47 35.79 8.95
CA ARG A 366 26.95 37.04 9.58
C ARG A 366 27.14 36.82 11.08
N HIS A 367 28.38 37.03 11.51
CA HIS A 367 28.77 37.30 12.88
C HIS A 367 27.96 38.47 13.44
N ASN A 368 27.03 38.17 14.35
CA ASN A 368 26.94 38.79 15.68
C ASN A 368 25.69 38.23 16.38
N GLY A 369 25.85 37.88 17.66
CA GLY A 369 24.85 37.16 18.44
C GLY A 369 23.53 37.91 18.56
N ILE A 370 22.45 37.16 18.32
CA ILE A 370 21.21 37.03 19.11
C ILE A 370 20.38 35.97 18.34
N ASN A 371 20.04 34.87 19.01
CA ASN A 371 19.22 33.80 18.46
C ASN A 371 17.78 34.29 18.25
N GLN A 372 17.30 34.34 17.01
CA GLN A 372 15.88 34.32 16.69
C GLN A 372 15.59 33.18 15.70
N PHE A 373 15.11 32.06 16.23
CA PHE A 373 14.49 30.96 15.49
C PHE A 373 12.99 31.27 15.34
N GLU A 374 12.61 32.28 14.55
CA GLU A 374 11.19 32.65 14.39
C GLU A 374 10.53 32.11 13.10
N ASN A 375 11.30 31.57 12.14
CA ASN A 375 10.75 31.15 10.84
C ASN A 375 10.72 29.63 10.56
N PHE A 376 11.07 28.77 11.54
CA PHE A 376 10.95 27.31 11.38
C PHE A 376 9.72 26.72 12.09
N GLU A 377 9.12 27.45 13.03
CA GLU A 377 7.94 27.00 13.78
C GLU A 377 6.66 27.04 12.94
N SER A 378 6.52 27.99 11.99
CA SER A 378 5.27 28.22 11.27
C SER A 378 4.92 27.15 10.23
N THR A 379 5.90 26.39 9.72
CA THR A 379 5.67 25.35 8.69
C THR A 379 5.35 23.98 9.29
N PHE A 380 5.66 23.75 10.58
CA PHE A 380 5.43 22.48 11.27
C PHE A 380 4.41 22.56 12.42
N ALA A 381 4.04 23.76 12.86
CA ALA A 381 2.92 23.98 13.75
C ALA A 381 1.72 24.48 12.95
N LEU A 382 1.01 23.58 12.24
CA LEU A 382 -0.42 23.77 11.89
C LEU A 382 -1.08 22.54 11.26
#